data_AF-A0A8T4QVI0-F1
#
_entry.id   AF-A0A8T4QVI0-F1
#
_cell.length_a   1.000
_cell.length_b   1.000
_cell.length_c   1.000
_cell.angle_alpha   90.00
_cell.angle_beta   90.00
_cell.angle_gamma   90.00
#
_symmetry.space_group_name_H-M   'P 1'
#
loop_
_entity.id
_entity.type
_entity.pdbx_description
1 polymer ?
#
loop_
_entity_poly.entity_id
_entity_poly.type
_entity_poly.pdbx_seq_one_letter_code
_entity_poly.pdbx_strand_id
1 'polypeptide(L)'
;MSIIINQDIILAEDARLIKRLYKVRKETSFPDGLKFAYQYLVFRNNEWIEVCRIDNYKHDKNEIGTHIHKHGRKKVVFKELSFEEAEEYTMRLGEELRRL
;
A
#
# COMPACT_ATOMS: atom_id res chain seq x y z
N MET A 1 -4.41 -16.27 9.04
CA MET A 1 -3.48 -15.35 8.34
C MET A 1 -2.18 -15.36 9.10
N SER A 2 -1.03 -15.51 8.43
CA SER A 2 0.29 -15.43 9.07
C SER A 2 1.09 -14.27 8.49
N ILE A 3 1.83 -13.55 9.33
CA ILE A 3 2.68 -12.44 8.92
C ILE A 3 3.95 -13.01 8.26
N ILE A 4 4.27 -12.53 7.05
CA ILE A 4 5.56 -12.79 6.38
C ILE A 4 6.47 -11.58 6.55
N ILE A 5 5.94 -10.37 6.29
CA ILE A 5 6.68 -9.10 6.42
C ILE A 5 5.80 -8.10 7.16
N ASN A 6 6.40 -7.38 8.11
CA ASN A 6 5.83 -6.20 8.76
C ASN A 6 6.98 -5.26 9.14
N GLN A 7 7.28 -4.29 8.28
CA GLN A 7 8.42 -3.40 8.41
C GLN A 7 7.97 -1.93 8.38
N ASP A 8 8.61 -1.11 9.21
CA ASP A 8 8.59 0.35 9.13
C ASP A 8 9.97 0.80 8.65
N ILE A 9 10.04 1.25 7.40
CA ILE A 9 11.28 1.59 6.71
C ILE A 9 11.41 3.11 6.69
N ILE A 10 12.43 3.63 7.37
CA ILE A 10 12.75 5.06 7.36
C ILE A 10 13.42 5.39 6.02
N LEU A 11 12.80 6.28 5.24
CA LEU A 11 13.33 6.74 3.95
C LEU A 11 14.08 8.06 4.10
N ALA A 12 13.57 8.94 4.97
CA ALA A 12 14.15 10.24 5.32
C ALA A 12 13.63 10.65 6.72
N GLU A 13 14.06 11.81 7.22
CA GLU A 13 13.59 12.36 8.51
C GLU A 13 12.06 12.54 8.56
N ASP A 14 11.47 12.92 7.44
CA ASP A 14 10.04 13.23 7.24
C ASP A 14 9.32 12.19 6.36
N ALA A 15 9.94 11.07 6.01
CA ALA A 15 9.34 10.09 5.09
C ALA A 15 9.59 8.64 5.53
N ARG A 16 8.55 7.80 5.45
CA ARG A 16 8.61 6.37 5.78
C ARG A 16 7.76 5.53 4.84
N LEU A 17 8.19 4.29 4.64
CA LEU A 17 7.43 3.25 3.95
C LEU A 17 7.05 2.16 4.95
N ILE A 18 5.75 1.89 5.08
CA ILE A 18 5.26 0.74 5.83
C ILE A 18 5.00 -0.40 4.85
N LYS A 19 5.69 -1.53 5.05
CA LYS A 19 5.60 -2.71 4.18
C LYS A 19 5.00 -3.88 4.94
N ARG A 20 3.88 -4.40 4.45
CA ARG A 20 3.20 -5.56 5.04
C ARG A 20 2.90 -6.63 4.01
N LEU A 21 3.23 -7.86 4.34
CA LEU A 21 2.94 -9.06 3.55
C LEU A 21 2.45 -10.17 4.47
N TYR A 22 1.36 -10.81 4.07
CA TYR A 22 0.71 -11.88 4.81
C TYR A 22 0.48 -13.08 3.91
N LYS A 23 0.64 -14.27 4.49
CA LYS A 23 0.13 -15.51 3.90
C LYS A 23 -1.34 -15.65 4.26
N VAL A 24 -2.17 -15.83 3.25
CA VAL A 24 -3.61 -16.10 3.37
C VAL A 24 -3.95 -17.41 2.66
N ARG A 25 -5.16 -17.91 2.89
CA ARG A 25 -5.66 -19.07 2.14
C ARG A 25 -5.81 -18.65 0.68
N LYS A 26 -5.41 -19.53 -0.25
CA LYS A 26 -5.70 -19.33 -1.67
C LYS A 26 -7.20 -19.37 -1.90
N GLU A 27 -7.72 -18.34 -2.53
CA GLU A 27 -9.12 -18.17 -2.90
C GLU A 27 -9.21 -17.23 -4.09
N THR A 28 -10.40 -17.06 -4.68
CA THR A 28 -10.58 -16.24 -5.89
C THR A 28 -10.06 -14.81 -5.73
N SER A 29 -10.19 -14.19 -4.55
CA SER A 29 -9.66 -12.84 -4.26
C SER A 29 -8.16 -12.80 -3.97
N PHE A 30 -7.53 -13.94 -3.70
CA PHE A 30 -6.09 -14.07 -3.42
C PHE A 30 -5.54 -15.34 -4.08
N PRO A 31 -5.43 -15.37 -5.43
CA PRO A 31 -5.02 -16.56 -6.16
C PRO A 31 -3.64 -17.08 -5.73
N ASP A 32 -2.74 -16.17 -5.38
CA ASP A 32 -1.39 -16.49 -4.92
C ASP A 32 -1.34 -16.83 -3.42
N GLY A 33 -2.43 -16.61 -2.68
CA GLY A 33 -2.47 -16.76 -1.23
C GLY A 33 -1.64 -15.68 -0.52
N LEU A 34 -1.47 -14.53 -1.17
CA LEU A 34 -0.72 -13.39 -0.65
C LEU A 34 -1.64 -12.18 -0.49
N LYS A 35 -1.58 -11.57 0.68
CA LYS A 35 -2.23 -10.29 0.99
C LYS A 35 -1.16 -9.29 1.39
N PHE A 36 -1.17 -8.09 0.83
CA PHE A 36 -0.13 -7.09 1.09
C PHE A 36 -0.69 -5.67 1.17
N ALA A 37 0.09 -4.80 1.82
CA ALA A 37 -0.12 -3.36 1.80
C ALA A 37 1.21 -2.62 1.91
N TYR A 38 1.35 -1.58 1.11
CA TYR A 38 2.41 -0.58 1.17
C TYR A 38 1.79 0.78 1.50
N GLN A 39 2.30 1.47 2.52
CA GLN A 39 1.86 2.82 2.88
C GLN A 39 3.05 3.76 2.83
N TYR A 40 2.92 4.86 2.10
CA TYR A 40 3.90 5.94 2.15
C TYR A 40 3.39 7.02 3.10
N LEU A 41 4.17 7.30 4.14
CA LEU A 41 3.86 8.29 5.16
C LEU A 41 4.80 9.49 5.04
N VAL A 42 4.26 10.69 5.20
CA VAL A 42 5.03 11.94 5.26
C VAL A 42 4.74 12.65 6.58
N PHE A 43 5.76 13.14 7.26
CA PHE A 43 5.61 13.93 8.49
C PHE A 43 5.36 15.39 8.14
N ARG A 44 4.17 15.90 8.45
CA ARG A 44 3.79 17.31 8.26
C ARG A 44 2.89 17.74 9.41
N ASN A 45 2.98 19.02 9.80
CA ASN A 45 2.16 19.58 10.88
C ASN A 45 2.22 18.76 12.19
N ASN A 46 3.40 18.22 12.51
CA ASN A 46 3.65 17.38 13.68
C ASN A 46 2.91 16.02 13.68
N GLU A 47 2.49 15.53 12.51
CA GLU A 47 1.78 14.25 12.36
C GLU A 47 2.29 13.45 11.16
N TRP A 48 2.23 12.12 11.25
CA TRP A 48 2.50 11.22 10.12
C TRP A 48 1.23 11.04 9.30
N ILE A 49 1.26 11.53 8.06
CA ILE A 49 0.12 11.50 7.14
C ILE A 49 0.38 10.43 6.08
N GLU A 50 -0.56 9.49 5.94
CA GLU A 50 -0.58 8.58 4.79
C GLU A 50 -0.92 9.37 3.53
N VAL A 51 0.08 9.57 2.65
CA VAL A 51 -0.11 10.26 1.37
C VAL A 51 -0.60 9.31 0.29
N CYS A 52 -0.18 8.05 0.34
CA CYS A 52 -0.74 6.98 -0.48
C CYS A 52 -0.63 5.62 0.19
N ARG A 53 -1.53 4.72 -0.20
CA ARG A 53 -1.49 3.30 0.14
C ARG A 53 -1.82 2.45 -1.06
N ILE A 54 -1.10 1.35 -1.22
CA ILE A 54 -1.35 0.35 -2.25
C ILE A 54 -1.52 -1.00 -1.58
N ASP A 55 -2.69 -1.61 -1.72
CA ASP A 55 -3.02 -2.88 -1.08
C ASP A 55 -3.91 -3.74 -1.97
N ASN A 56 -3.99 -5.03 -1.71
CA ASN A 56 -4.90 -5.93 -2.42
C ASN A 56 -6.06 -6.40 -1.54
N TYR A 57 -6.50 -5.58 -0.58
CA TYR A 57 -7.46 -6.01 0.42
C TYR A 57 -8.86 -6.14 -0.18
N LYS A 58 -9.59 -7.19 0.19
CA LYS A 58 -10.97 -7.35 -0.23
C LYS A 58 -11.82 -6.18 0.28
N HIS A 59 -12.35 -5.38 -0.64
CA HIS A 59 -13.38 -4.39 -0.36
C HIS A 59 -14.78 -4.98 -0.64
N ASP A 60 -15.82 -4.34 -0.10
CA ASP A 60 -17.22 -4.76 -0.22
C ASP A 60 -17.71 -4.95 -1.66
N LYS A 61 -16.99 -4.39 -2.65
CA LYS A 61 -17.32 -4.47 -4.08
C LYS A 61 -16.82 -5.73 -4.80
N ASN A 62 -16.16 -6.67 -4.11
CA ASN A 62 -15.60 -7.90 -4.69
C ASN A 62 -14.66 -7.68 -5.90
N GLU A 63 -14.13 -6.47 -6.10
CA GLU A 63 -13.15 -6.21 -7.14
C GLU A 63 -11.80 -6.83 -6.74
N ILE A 64 -11.27 -7.69 -7.60
CA ILE A 64 -10.02 -8.42 -7.42
C ILE A 64 -8.90 -7.57 -8.01
N GLY A 65 -7.78 -7.46 -7.30
CA GLY A 65 -6.60 -6.72 -7.77
C GLY A 65 -6.05 -5.79 -6.70
N THR A 66 -5.23 -4.84 -7.13
CA THR A 66 -4.53 -3.90 -6.25
C THR A 66 -5.21 -2.53 -6.29
N HIS A 67 -5.49 -2.01 -5.11
CA HIS A 67 -6.14 -0.75 -4.80
C HIS A 67 -5.10 0.34 -4.55
N ILE A 68 -5.21 1.44 -5.27
CA ILE A 68 -4.39 2.63 -5.06
C ILE A 68 -5.25 3.68 -4.35
N HIS A 69 -4.94 3.90 -3.07
CA HIS A 69 -5.50 4.93 -2.23
C HIS A 69 -4.58 6.16 -2.23
N LYS A 70 -5.15 7.34 -2.45
CA LYS A 70 -4.44 8.62 -2.36
C LYS A 70 -5.09 9.48 -1.29
N HIS A 71 -4.30 10.18 -0.52
CA HIS A 71 -4.79 11.11 0.49
C HIS A 71 -5.78 12.12 -0.11
N GLY A 72 -6.88 12.37 0.60
CA GLY A 72 -7.93 13.31 0.16
C GLY A 72 -8.74 12.88 -1.07
N ARG A 73 -8.52 11.67 -1.64
CA ARG A 73 -9.27 11.17 -2.80
C ARG A 73 -10.28 10.10 -2.38
N LYS A 74 -11.56 10.30 -2.74
CA LYS A 74 -12.63 9.32 -2.48
C LYS A 74 -12.64 8.14 -3.46
N LYS A 75 -12.04 8.29 -4.64
CA LYS A 75 -11.99 7.24 -5.67
C LYS A 75 -10.71 6.44 -5.52
N VAL A 76 -10.87 5.12 -5.37
CA VAL A 76 -9.79 4.14 -5.46
C VAL A 76 -9.53 3.83 -6.94
N VAL A 77 -8.25 3.75 -7.32
CA VAL A 77 -7.84 3.30 -8.66
C VAL A 77 -7.42 1.84 -8.56
N PHE A 78 -7.87 1.03 -9.51
CA PHE A 78 -7.54 -0.39 -9.57
C PHE A 78 -6.43 -0.61 -10.59
N LYS A 79 -5.44 -1.40 -10.21
CA LYS A 79 -4.36 -1.83 -11.08
C LYS A 79 -3.95 -3.26 -10.70
N GLU A 80 -3.64 -4.09 -11.68
CA GLU A 80 -2.98 -5.36 -11.41
C GLU A 80 -1.50 -5.08 -11.15
N LEU A 81 -1.06 -5.35 -9.93
CA LEU A 81 0.34 -5.17 -9.48
C LEU A 81 0.73 -6.36 -8.62
N SER A 82 1.92 -6.92 -8.86
CA SER A 82 2.58 -7.85 -7.95
C SER A 82 2.96 -7.16 -6.63
N PHE A 83 3.45 -7.95 -5.67
CA PHE A 83 3.98 -7.42 -4.42
C PHE A 83 5.17 -6.47 -4.65
N GLU A 84 6.07 -6.81 -5.56
CA GLU A 84 7.26 -6.03 -5.90
C GLU A 84 6.87 -4.77 -6.70
N GLU A 85 6.00 -4.91 -7.70
CA GLU A 85 5.55 -3.77 -8.50
C GLU A 85 4.78 -2.74 -7.66
N ALA A 86 4.03 -3.20 -6.65
CA ALA A 86 3.33 -2.34 -5.72
C ALA A 86 4.28 -1.54 -4.82
N GLU A 87 5.44 -2.09 -4.46
CA GLU A 87 6.47 -1.35 -3.71
C GLU A 87 7.03 -0.19 -4.54
N GLU A 88 7.53 -0.50 -5.74
CA GLU A 88 8.09 0.49 -6.67
C GLU A 88 7.09 1.59 -6.98
N TYR A 89 5.83 1.21 -7.23
CA TYR A 89 4.78 2.17 -7.53
C TYR A 89 4.42 3.03 -6.30
N THR A 90 4.39 2.45 -5.10
CA THR A 90 4.14 3.21 -3.86
C THR A 90 5.24 4.23 -3.62
N MET A 91 6.50 3.82 -3.79
CA MET A 91 7.66 4.71 -3.63
C MET A 91 7.60 5.89 -4.61
N ARG A 92 7.39 5.61 -5.91
CA ARG A 92 7.30 6.64 -6.94
C ARG A 92 6.15 7.62 -6.66
N LEU A 93 4.95 7.09 -6.39
CA LEU A 93 3.77 7.92 -6.13
C LEU A 93 3.92 8.72 -4.82
N GLY A 94 4.50 8.12 -3.79
CA GLY A 94 4.76 8.77 -2.50
C GLY A 94 5.68 9.96 -2.64
N GLU A 95 6.78 9.83 -3.38
CA GLU A 95 7.70 10.93 -3.67
C GLU A 95 7.05 12.05 -4.50
N GLU A 96 6.22 11.69 -5.49
CA GLU A 96 5.44 12.68 -6.26
C GLU A 96 4.51 13.48 -5.35
N LEU A 97 3.79 12.81 -4.44
CA LEU A 97 2.85 13.45 -3.52
C LEU A 97 3.54 14.22 -2.39
N ARG A 98 4.73 13.77 -1.95
CA ARG A 98 5.55 14.46 -0.94
C ARG A 98 6.05 15.83 -1.40
N ARG A 99 6.08 16.09 -2.71
CA ARG A 99 6.49 17.39 -3.28
C ARG A 99 5.35 18.40 -3.41
N LEU A 100 4.10 17.95 -3.25
CA LEU A 100 2.90 18.79 -3.27
C LEU A 100 2.59 19.36 -1.88
#